data_AF-A0A1H4HGU8-F1
#
_entry.id   AF-A0A1H4HGU8-F1
#
_cell.length_a   1.000
_cell.length_b   1.000
_cell.length_c   1.000
_cell.angle_alpha   90.00
_cell.angle_beta   90.00
_cell.angle_gamma   90.00
#
_symmetry.space_group_name_H-M   'P 1'
#
loop_
_entity.id
_entity.type
_entity.pdbx_description
1 polymer ?
#
loop_
_entity_poly.entity_id
_entity_poly.type
_entity_poly.pdbx_seq_one_letter_code
_entity_poly.pdbx_strand_id
1 'polypeptide(L)'
;MEHVKALAIKGLMTFVALFVVLTLGFNISVLTVLAITIVLGAVSYPLGDLKLYPKTTNMIATTADIGIAFLVIAVIGPMFGSNDVSSWMSAGLLAGIVVAAGEFFFHNYIGNKPIGDNKRFRTSYHH
;
A
#
# COMPACT_ATOMS: atom_id res chain seq x y z
N MET A 1 -9.96 -6.98 17.23
CA MET A 1 -8.88 -7.91 16.81
C MET A 1 -8.81 -8.10 15.29
N GLU A 2 -9.63 -7.41 14.50
CA GLU A 2 -9.66 -7.58 13.04
C GLU A 2 -8.72 -6.62 12.28
N HIS A 3 -8.46 -5.44 12.84
CA HIS A 3 -7.54 -4.45 12.25
C HIS A 3 -6.10 -4.94 12.15
N VAL A 4 -5.63 -5.73 13.13
CA VAL A 4 -4.26 -6.28 13.12
C VAL A 4 -4.10 -7.29 11.99
N LYS A 5 -5.12 -8.11 11.72
CA LYS A 5 -5.11 -9.05 10.59
C LYS A 5 -5.13 -8.30 9.24
N ALA A 6 -5.95 -7.27 9.13
CA ALA A 6 -6.00 -6.43 7.93
C ALA A 6 -4.65 -5.74 7.67
N LEU A 7 -4.03 -5.18 8.71
CA LEU A 7 -2.72 -4.52 8.62
C LEU A 7 -1.60 -5.50 8.24
N ALA A 8 -1.60 -6.70 8.81
CA ALA A 8 -0.61 -7.73 8.49
C ALA A 8 -0.70 -8.19 7.04
N ILE A 9 -1.92 -8.40 6.51
CA ILE A 9 -2.10 -8.80 5.11
C ILE A 9 -1.72 -7.64 4.18
N LYS A 10 -2.09 -6.41 4.53
CA LYS A 10 -1.68 -5.20 3.78
C LYS A 10 -0.16 -5.07 3.72
N GLY A 11 0.52 -5.20 4.86
CA GLY A 11 1.99 -5.16 4.94
C GLY A 11 2.69 -6.27 4.15
N LEU A 12 2.14 -7.48 4.16
CA LEU A 12 2.69 -8.58 3.36
C LEU A 12 2.51 -8.33 1.86
N MET A 13 1.36 -7.81 1.47
CA MET A 13 1.06 -7.48 0.10
C MET A 13 1.97 -6.34 -0.41
N THR A 14 2.20 -5.30 0.39
CA THR A 14 3.10 -4.20 0.01
C THR A 14 4.54 -4.69 -0.09
N PHE A 15 4.97 -5.58 0.81
CA PHE A 15 6.28 -6.24 0.72
C PHE A 15 6.44 -6.97 -0.61
N VAL A 16 5.46 -7.80 -1.00
CA VAL A 16 5.54 -8.58 -2.25
C VAL A 16 5.56 -7.66 -3.47
N ALA A 17 4.73 -6.61 -3.49
CA ALA A 17 4.73 -5.62 -4.55
C ALA A 17 6.09 -4.92 -4.70
N LEU A 18 6.65 -4.45 -3.58
CA LEU A 18 7.96 -3.80 -3.54
C LEU A 18 9.09 -4.76 -3.93
N PHE A 19 9.02 -6.01 -3.50
CA PHE A 19 9.99 -7.05 -3.86
C PHE A 19 10.03 -7.29 -5.36
N VAL A 20 8.87 -7.45 -5.99
CA VAL A 20 8.79 -7.65 -7.45
C VAL A 20 9.36 -6.45 -8.19
N VAL A 21 9.02 -5.23 -7.79
CA VAL A 21 9.50 -4.04 -8.51
C VAL A 21 10.97 -3.76 -8.22
N LEU A 22 11.37 -3.63 -6.96
CA LEU A 22 12.70 -3.16 -6.57
C LEU A 22 13.76 -4.25 -6.76
N THR A 23 13.49 -5.49 -6.35
CA THR A 23 14.48 -6.58 -6.47
C THR A 23 14.55 -7.13 -7.90
N LEU A 24 13.42 -7.45 -8.54
CA LEU A 24 13.45 -8.00 -9.90
C LEU A 24 13.64 -6.93 -10.98
N GLY A 25 13.06 -5.73 -10.78
CA GLY A 25 13.14 -4.65 -11.77
C GLY A 25 14.39 -3.78 -11.66
N PHE A 26 14.87 -3.51 -10.44
CA PHE A 26 15.97 -2.57 -10.18
C PHE A 26 17.20 -3.22 -9.50
N ASN A 27 17.20 -4.55 -9.34
CA ASN A 27 18.29 -5.32 -8.72
C ASN A 27 18.64 -4.85 -7.28
N ILE A 28 17.65 -4.35 -6.55
CA ILE A 28 17.85 -3.87 -5.17
C ILE A 28 17.87 -5.03 -4.20
N SER A 29 18.78 -4.94 -3.21
CA SER A 29 18.94 -5.96 -2.19
C SER A 29 17.64 -6.21 -1.40
N VAL A 30 17.36 -7.48 -1.10
CA VAL A 30 16.15 -7.87 -0.36
C VAL A 30 16.10 -7.22 1.03
N LEU A 31 17.26 -7.02 1.66
CA LEU A 31 17.40 -6.32 2.94
C LEU A 31 16.96 -4.84 2.85
N THR A 32 17.39 -4.15 1.78
CA THR A 32 16.97 -2.77 1.51
C THR A 32 15.47 -2.70 1.26
N VAL A 33 14.91 -3.64 0.49
CA VAL A 33 13.45 -3.70 0.22
C VAL A 33 12.66 -3.94 1.51
N LEU A 34 13.13 -4.85 2.38
CA LEU A 34 12.50 -5.10 3.68
C LEU A 34 12.52 -3.84 4.56
N ALA A 35 13.65 -3.13 4.62
CA ALA A 35 13.76 -1.88 5.37
C ALA A 35 12.78 -0.80 4.84
N ILE A 36 12.73 -0.61 3.51
CA ILE A 36 11.80 0.32 2.87
C ILE A 36 10.35 -0.07 3.17
N THR A 37 10.02 -1.36 3.13
CA THR A 37 8.66 -1.83 3.42
C THR A 37 8.23 -1.51 4.84
N ILE A 38 9.12 -1.71 5.82
CA ILE A 38 8.85 -1.39 7.23
C ILE A 38 8.64 0.11 7.39
N VAL A 39 9.52 0.94 6.80
CA VAL A 39 9.40 2.40 6.84
C VAL A 39 8.11 2.86 6.16
N LEU A 40 7.80 2.32 4.99
CA LEU A 40 6.58 2.63 4.26
C LEU A 40 5.34 2.26 5.07
N GLY A 41 5.31 1.07 5.69
CA GLY A 41 4.20 0.67 6.57
C GLY A 41 4.06 1.61 7.78
N ALA A 42 5.17 2.01 8.39
CA ALA A 42 5.17 2.93 9.53
C ALA A 42 4.70 4.34 9.16
N VAL A 43 4.95 4.81 7.92
CA VAL A 43 4.55 6.13 7.42
C VAL A 43 3.14 6.12 6.83
N SER A 44 2.78 5.06 6.09
CA SER A 44 1.47 4.84 5.47
C SER A 44 0.37 4.64 6.51
N TYR A 45 0.65 3.96 7.62
CA TYR A 45 -0.35 3.71 8.66
C TYR A 45 -0.94 5.01 9.27
N PRO A 46 -0.14 6.00 9.71
CA PRO A 46 -0.68 7.26 10.23
C PRO A 46 -1.17 8.23 9.14
N LEU A 47 -0.58 8.22 7.94
CA LEU A 47 -0.93 9.18 6.88
C LEU A 47 -2.08 8.72 5.98
N GLY A 48 -2.11 7.44 5.62
CA GLY A 48 -3.17 6.80 4.84
C GLY A 48 -4.26 6.23 5.76
N ASP A 49 -3.96 5.14 6.48
CA ASP A 49 -4.99 4.33 7.15
C ASP A 49 -5.73 5.05 8.29
N LEU A 50 -5.08 5.95 9.04
CA LEU A 50 -5.74 6.70 10.13
C LEU A 50 -6.52 7.94 9.67
N LYS A 51 -6.12 8.58 8.57
CA LYS A 51 -6.71 9.85 8.10
C LYS A 51 -7.73 9.69 6.98
N LEU A 52 -7.65 8.64 6.17
CA LEU A 52 -8.57 8.44 5.05
C LEU A 52 -9.84 7.67 5.42
N TYR A 53 -9.91 7.08 6.62
CA TYR A 53 -10.85 6.00 6.88
C TYR A 53 -12.35 6.34 7.06
N PRO A 54 -12.88 7.58 7.14
CA PRO A 54 -14.34 7.69 7.22
C PRO A 54 -15.03 8.16 5.94
N LYS A 55 -14.37 8.72 4.91
CA LYS A 55 -15.11 9.53 3.91
C LYS A 55 -14.66 9.53 2.44
N THR A 56 -13.64 8.78 2.04
CA THR A 56 -13.14 8.85 0.65
C THR A 56 -13.43 7.58 -0.12
N THR A 57 -14.15 7.73 -1.25
CA THR A 57 -14.38 6.71 -2.27
C THR A 57 -13.06 6.05 -2.67
N ASN A 58 -13.09 4.72 -2.83
CA ASN A 58 -11.94 3.82 -3.04
C ASN A 58 -10.81 4.35 -3.94
N MET A 59 -11.11 5.19 -4.95
CA MET A 59 -10.13 5.73 -5.90
C MET A 59 -9.22 6.84 -5.33
N ILE A 60 -9.76 7.71 -4.47
CA ILE A 60 -9.01 8.83 -3.87
C ILE A 60 -7.97 8.28 -2.89
N ALA A 61 -8.32 7.21 -2.17
CA ALA A 61 -7.41 6.55 -1.25
C ALA A 61 -6.19 5.94 -1.94
N THR A 62 -6.46 5.14 -2.97
CA THR A 62 -5.42 4.50 -3.76
C THR A 62 -4.49 5.50 -4.42
N THR A 63 -4.98 6.68 -4.84
CA THR A 63 -4.14 7.72 -5.45
C THR A 63 -3.22 8.41 -4.43
N ALA A 64 -3.71 8.63 -3.20
CA ALA A 64 -2.89 9.16 -2.12
C ALA A 64 -1.78 8.17 -1.72
N ASP A 65 -2.09 6.87 -1.68
CA ASP A 65 -1.10 5.83 -1.37
C ASP A 65 -0.01 5.71 -2.45
N ILE A 66 -0.32 5.93 -3.74
CA ILE A 66 0.71 6.06 -4.81
C ILE A 66 1.71 7.16 -4.45
N GLY A 67 1.19 8.35 -4.10
CA GLY A 67 2.02 9.51 -3.79
C GLY A 67 2.90 9.28 -2.56
N ILE A 68 2.35 8.68 -1.50
CA ILE A 68 3.09 8.34 -0.29
C ILE A 68 4.18 7.30 -0.59
N ALA A 69 3.84 6.22 -1.31
CA ALA A 69 4.80 5.18 -1.68
C ALA A 69 5.94 5.74 -2.55
N PHE A 70 5.61 6.56 -3.54
CA PHE A 70 6.59 7.23 -4.38
C PHE A 70 7.55 8.10 -3.55
N LEU A 71 7.02 8.98 -2.71
CA LEU A 71 7.84 9.91 -1.91
C LEU A 71 8.71 9.16 -0.91
N VAL A 72 8.17 8.15 -0.24
CA VAL A 72 8.94 7.34 0.71
C VAL A 72 10.08 6.63 -0.01
N ILE A 73 9.83 5.97 -1.15
CA ILE A 73 10.89 5.25 -1.88
C ILE A 73 11.92 6.22 -2.45
N ALA A 74 11.50 7.38 -2.98
CA ALA A 74 12.39 8.37 -3.54
C ALA A 74 13.32 9.00 -2.49
N VAL A 75 12.85 9.20 -1.25
CA VAL A 75 13.64 9.82 -0.17
C VAL A 75 14.43 8.79 0.63
N ILE A 76 13.79 7.67 1.00
CA ILE A 76 14.37 6.63 1.87
C ILE A 76 15.23 5.65 1.07
N GLY A 77 14.87 5.37 -0.18
CA GLY A 77 15.64 4.47 -1.05
C GLY A 77 17.13 4.81 -1.13
N PRO A 78 17.50 6.05 -1.46
CA PRO A 78 18.90 6.50 -1.48
C PRO A 78 19.62 6.39 -0.13
N MET A 79 18.90 6.40 1.00
CA MET A 79 19.51 6.26 2.33
C MET A 79 19.93 4.81 2.64
N PHE A 80 19.25 3.84 2.05
CA PHE A 80 19.45 2.40 2.32
C PHE A 80 20.04 1.62 1.12
N GLY A 81 20.22 2.25 -0.03
CA GLY A 81 20.84 1.63 -1.21
C GLY A 81 21.80 2.57 -1.94
N SER A 82 22.12 2.28 -3.21
CA SER A 82 23.14 3.01 -3.96
C SER A 82 22.74 4.46 -4.28
N ASN A 83 23.72 5.36 -4.46
CA ASN A 83 23.50 6.81 -4.61
C ASN A 83 22.95 7.26 -5.99
N ASP A 84 22.34 6.38 -6.78
CA ASP A 84 21.81 6.73 -8.10
C ASP A 84 20.44 7.38 -8.01
N VAL A 85 20.43 8.72 -7.90
CA VAL A 85 19.24 9.56 -7.77
C VAL A 85 18.19 9.28 -8.86
N SER A 86 18.61 8.90 -10.07
CA SER A 86 17.73 8.57 -11.22
C SER A 86 17.02 7.22 -11.12
N SER A 87 17.68 6.23 -10.50
CA SER A 87 17.12 4.87 -10.33
C SER A 87 16.00 4.85 -9.29
N TRP A 88 16.11 5.65 -8.22
CA TRP A 88 15.11 5.66 -7.14
C TRP A 88 13.82 6.38 -7.50
N MET A 89 13.87 7.46 -8.30
CA MET A 89 12.65 8.15 -8.75
C MET A 89 11.82 7.26 -9.68
N SER A 90 12.46 6.61 -10.65
CA SER A 90 11.78 5.69 -11.57
C SER A 90 11.29 4.42 -10.86
N ALA A 91 12.09 3.88 -9.94
CA ALA A 91 11.69 2.76 -9.11
C ALA A 91 10.52 3.09 -8.17
N GLY A 92 10.56 4.25 -7.51
CA GLY A 92 9.47 4.71 -6.64
C GLY A 92 8.16 4.91 -7.40
N LEU A 93 8.23 5.40 -8.64
CA LEU A 93 7.03 5.64 -9.45
C LEU A 93 6.38 4.33 -9.89
N LEU A 94 7.18 3.39 -10.41
CA LEU A 94 6.70 2.05 -10.74
C LEU A 94 6.19 1.29 -9.51
N ALA A 95 6.93 1.36 -8.40
CA ALA A 95 6.56 0.71 -7.15
C ALA A 95 5.25 1.26 -6.59
N GLY A 96 5.08 2.59 -6.58
CA GLY A 96 3.83 3.22 -6.15
C GLY A 96 2.62 2.78 -6.97
N ILE A 97 2.77 2.69 -8.30
CA ILE A 97 1.72 2.18 -9.18
C ILE A 97 1.36 0.73 -8.86
N VAL A 98 2.36 -0.14 -8.70
CA VAL A 98 2.13 -1.57 -8.42
C VAL A 98 1.51 -1.80 -7.04
N VAL A 99 1.98 -1.09 -6.02
CA VAL A 99 1.41 -1.12 -4.67
C VAL A 99 -0.06 -0.70 -4.71
N ALA A 100 -0.35 0.42 -5.36
CA ALA A 100 -1.71 0.95 -5.45
C ALA A 100 -2.65 0.06 -6.26
N ALA A 101 -2.17 -0.53 -7.36
CA ALA A 101 -2.92 -1.53 -8.11
C ALA A 101 -3.28 -2.72 -7.21
N GLY A 102 -2.31 -3.20 -6.43
CA GLY A 102 -2.58 -4.23 -5.44
C GLY A 102 -3.60 -3.80 -4.37
N GLU A 103 -3.55 -2.56 -3.89
CA GLU A 103 -4.45 -2.07 -2.83
C GLU A 103 -5.88 -1.96 -3.35
N PHE A 104 -6.03 -1.56 -4.61
CA PHE A 104 -7.31 -1.60 -5.31
C PHE A 104 -7.89 -3.02 -5.39
N PHE A 105 -7.07 -4.03 -5.70
CA PHE A 105 -7.50 -5.43 -5.66
C PHE A 105 -7.83 -5.90 -4.24
N PHE A 106 -7.03 -5.49 -3.26
CA PHE A 106 -7.23 -5.83 -1.85
C PHE A 106 -8.56 -5.28 -1.31
N HIS A 107 -8.87 -4.01 -1.61
CA HIS A 107 -10.15 -3.40 -1.25
C HIS A 107 -11.35 -4.09 -1.91
N ASN A 108 -11.25 -4.42 -3.20
CA ASN A 108 -12.31 -5.17 -3.88
C ASN A 108 -12.48 -6.60 -3.33
N TYR A 109 -11.38 -7.26 -2.97
CA TYR A 109 -11.39 -8.63 -2.46
C TYR A 109 -11.91 -8.73 -1.03
N ILE A 110 -11.52 -7.79 -0.15
CA ILE A 110 -12.01 -7.74 1.23
C ILE A 110 -13.44 -7.21 1.32
N GLY A 111 -13.82 -6.23 0.51
CA GLY A 111 -15.20 -5.71 0.48
C GLY A 111 -16.25 -6.76 0.11
N ASN A 112 -15.84 -7.81 -0.61
CA ASN A 112 -16.69 -8.94 -0.99
C ASN A 112 -16.65 -10.14 -0.02
N LYS A 113 -15.83 -10.09 1.03
CA LYS A 113 -15.80 -11.13 2.08
C LYS A 113 -16.62 -10.72 3.30
N PRO A 114 -17.26 -11.66 4.02
CA PRO A 114 -18.09 -11.39 5.19
C PRO A 114 -17.29 -10.98 6.44
N ILE A 115 -16.06 -10.49 6.28
CA ILE A 115 -15.19 -9.94 7.34
C ILE A 115 -15.28 -8.41 7.34
N GLY A 116 -15.65 -7.79 6.21
CA GLY A 116 -16.24 -6.45 6.24
C GLY A 116 -17.66 -6.61 6.77
N ASP A 117 -18.02 -5.84 7.80
CA ASP A 117 -19.37 -5.72 8.36
C ASP A 117 -20.33 -5.23 7.26
N ASN A 118 -20.66 -6.13 6.32
CA ASN A 118 -21.67 -5.97 5.30
C ASN A 118 -23.02 -6.19 6.00
N LYS A 119 -23.33 -5.33 6.96
CA LYS A 119 -24.69 -4.85 7.12
C LYS A 119 -24.99 -3.99 5.90
N ARG A 120 -25.09 -4.63 4.73
CA ARG A 120 -25.97 -4.14 3.69
C ARG A 120 -27.32 -4.03 4.37
N PHE A 121 -27.72 -2.80 4.65
CA PHE A 121 -29.07 -2.47 5.03
C PHE A 121 -29.99 -3.17 4.03
N ARG A 122 -30.54 -4.32 4.44
CA ARG A 122 -31.76 -4.85 3.85
C ARG A 122 -32.81 -3.81 4.17
N THR A 123 -33.06 -2.92 3.22
CA THR A 123 -34.31 -2.19 3.14
C THR A 123 -35.40 -3.24 2.98
N SER A 124 -35.93 -3.71 4.10
CA SER A 124 -37.22 -4.39 4.10
C SER A 124 -38.25 -3.30 3.86
N TYR A 125 -38.60 -3.10 2.59
CA TYR A 125 -39.80 -2.37 2.25
C TYR A 125 -41.00 -3.16 2.77
N HIS A 126 -41.81 -2.46 3.55
CA HIS A 126 -43.17 -2.83 3.93
C HIS A 126 -43.99 -3.21 2.70
N HIS A 127 -44.78 -4.28 2.81
CA HIS A 127 -46.21 -4.29 2.46
C HIS A 127 -46.92 -5.30 3.35
#